data_AF-A0A9P7YSG9-F1
#
_entry.id   AF-A0A9P7YSG9-F1
#
_cell.length_a   1.000
_cell.length_b   1.000
_cell.length_c   1.000
_cell.angle_alpha   90.00
_cell.angle_beta   90.00
_cell.angle_gamma   90.00
#
_symmetry.space_group_name_H-M   'P 1'
#
loop_
_entity.id
_entity.type
_entity.pdbx_description
1 polymer ?
#
loop_
_entity_poly.entity_id
_entity_poly.type
_entity_poly.pdbx_seq_one_letter_code
_entity_poly.pdbx_strand_id
1 'polypeptide(L)'
;NPTTLVTFVIGGEDKIDIEEFFVFNEFSCYHSPVWKAALNGNFLEGNTLTNTMEDVEPKVFRLLAQWLYSGTFEDLQQARSKRVILKAFHGVVYRRLALLWGLIEMLLMPPLQNAAMLALCLWSKKYDATGIMVFNHVFDNTASGSPLRKLCVAQ
;
A
#
# COMPACT_ATOMS: atom_id res chain seq x y z
N ASN A 1 2.76 23.01 -12.10
CA ASN A 1 1.37 22.54 -12.25
C ASN A 1 1.40 21.17 -12.88
N PRO A 2 1.15 20.10 -12.11
CA PRO A 2 0.96 18.79 -12.68
C PRO A 2 -0.34 18.80 -13.49
N THR A 3 -0.26 18.63 -14.81
CA THR A 3 -1.43 18.69 -15.71
C THR A 3 -1.90 17.32 -16.19
N THR A 4 -1.09 16.28 -16.00
CA THR A 4 -1.35 14.94 -16.53
C THR A 4 -1.79 13.99 -15.41
N LEU A 5 -2.97 13.39 -15.57
CA LEU A 5 -3.47 12.33 -14.70
C LEU A 5 -3.12 10.95 -15.27
N VAL A 6 -2.88 10.01 -14.38
CA VAL A 6 -2.68 8.59 -14.63
C VAL A 6 -3.84 7.84 -13.99
N THR A 7 -4.38 6.88 -14.71
CA THR A 7 -5.44 6.00 -14.22
C THR A 7 -4.81 4.72 -13.69
N PHE A 8 -5.09 4.41 -12.43
CA PHE A 8 -4.74 3.12 -11.84
C PHE A 8 -6.00 2.27 -11.72
N VAL A 9 -6.03 1.14 -12.41
CA VAL A 9 -7.14 0.18 -12.38
C VAL A 9 -6.75 -0.95 -11.43
N ILE A 10 -7.42 -1.07 -10.30
CA ILE A 10 -7.01 -1.93 -9.18
C ILE A 10 -8.08 -2.96 -8.89
N GLY A 11 -7.69 -4.22 -8.72
CA GLY A 11 -8.59 -5.34 -8.40
C GLY A 11 -8.61 -6.40 -9.50
N GLY A 12 -8.96 -7.63 -9.11
CA GLY A 12 -8.73 -8.85 -9.90
C GLY A 12 -9.62 -9.03 -11.14
N GLU A 13 -9.20 -9.98 -11.99
CA GLU A 13 -9.80 -10.32 -13.29
C GLU A 13 -11.32 -10.58 -13.24
N ASP A 14 -11.83 -11.08 -12.11
CA ASP A 14 -13.25 -11.43 -11.91
C ASP A 14 -14.19 -10.20 -11.81
N LYS A 15 -13.65 -8.98 -11.83
CA LYS A 15 -14.37 -7.68 -11.84
C LYS A 15 -15.31 -7.39 -10.67
N ILE A 16 -15.38 -8.23 -9.64
CA ILE A 16 -16.31 -8.04 -8.53
C ILE A 16 -15.94 -6.80 -7.68
N ASP A 17 -14.64 -6.50 -7.55
CA ASP A 17 -14.12 -5.38 -6.75
C ASP A 17 -13.02 -4.61 -7.53
N ILE A 18 -13.34 -4.07 -8.72
CA ILE A 18 -12.42 -3.17 -9.46
C ILE A 18 -12.70 -1.71 -9.08
N GLU A 19 -11.63 -0.96 -8.82
CA GLU A 19 -11.70 0.49 -8.60
C GLU A 19 -10.66 1.25 -9.44
N GLU A 20 -11.05 2.43 -9.91
CA GLU A 20 -10.17 3.36 -10.60
C GLU A 20 -9.68 4.46 -9.66
N PHE A 21 -8.38 4.75 -9.71
CA PHE A 21 -7.76 5.84 -8.98
C PHE A 21 -7.05 6.79 -9.94
N PHE A 22 -7.26 8.09 -9.75
CA PHE A 22 -6.63 9.13 -10.56
C PHE A 22 -5.53 9.81 -9.75
N VAL A 23 -4.29 9.69 -10.23
CA VAL A 23 -3.11 10.30 -9.59
C VAL A 23 -2.35 11.13 -10.60
N PHE A 24 -1.86 12.31 -10.19
CA PHE A 24 -0.99 13.09 -11.06
C PHE A 24 0.28 12.32 -11.42
N ASN A 25 0.59 12.26 -12.72
CA ASN A 25 1.77 11.55 -13.22
C ASN A 25 3.06 12.00 -12.53
N GLU A 26 3.18 13.32 -12.29
CA GLU A 26 4.33 13.91 -11.59
C GLU A 26 4.51 13.32 -10.19
N PHE A 27 3.43 13.09 -9.43
CA PHE A 27 3.50 12.50 -8.09
C PHE A 27 3.86 11.01 -8.16
N SER A 28 3.22 10.26 -9.05
CA SER A 28 3.54 8.84 -9.26
C SER A 28 5.01 8.65 -9.61
N CYS A 29 5.51 9.42 -10.58
CA CYS A 29 6.89 9.35 -11.06
C CYS A 29 7.91 9.88 -10.04
N TYR A 30 7.54 10.88 -9.24
CA TYR A 30 8.41 11.42 -8.19
C TYR A 30 8.67 10.37 -7.09
N HIS A 31 7.63 9.65 -6.69
CA HIS A 31 7.73 8.70 -5.58
C HIS A 31 8.16 7.29 -5.99
N SER A 32 7.88 6.85 -7.23
CA SER A 32 8.20 5.50 -7.69
C SER A 32 9.02 5.53 -8.99
N PRO A 33 10.29 5.05 -8.97
CA PRO A 33 11.05 4.87 -10.20
C PRO A 33 10.44 3.80 -11.12
N VAL A 34 9.69 2.84 -10.57
CA VAL A 34 8.96 1.82 -11.34
C VAL A 34 7.86 2.48 -12.17
N TRP A 35 7.01 3.30 -11.55
CA TRP A 35 6.01 4.07 -12.29
C TRP A 35 6.63 5.09 -13.23
N LYS A 36 7.73 5.72 -12.83
CA LYS A 36 8.46 6.63 -13.73
C LYS A 36 8.91 5.92 -15.00
N ALA A 37 9.39 4.68 -14.90
CA ALA A 37 9.79 3.88 -16.05
C ALA A 37 8.59 3.39 -16.87
N ALA A 38 7.51 2.92 -16.21
CA ALA A 38 6.33 2.41 -16.89
C ALA A 38 5.56 3.50 -17.66
N LEU A 39 5.31 4.64 -17.01
CA LEU A 39 4.46 5.72 -17.52
C LEU A 39 5.16 6.67 -18.49
N ASN A 40 6.49 6.68 -18.52
CA ASN A 40 7.27 7.47 -19.48
C ASN A 40 8.05 6.58 -20.46
N GLY A 41 7.80 5.27 -20.42
CA GLY A 41 8.41 4.29 -21.32
C GLY A 41 7.56 4.05 -22.57
N ASN A 42 7.99 3.10 -23.40
CA ASN A 42 7.30 2.72 -24.64
C ASN A 42 6.32 1.55 -24.44
N PHE A 43 6.07 1.14 -23.20
CA PHE A 43 5.09 0.09 -22.88
C PHE A 43 3.66 0.62 -22.97
N LEU A 44 2.69 -0.28 -22.80
CA LEU A 44 1.26 0.06 -22.90
C LEU A 44 0.92 1.23 -21.99
N GLU A 45 1.41 1.20 -20.76
CA GLU A 45 1.18 2.18 -19.71
C GLU A 45 1.67 3.58 -20.08
N GLY A 46 2.79 3.70 -20.80
CA GLY A 46 3.32 4.98 -21.25
C GLY A 46 2.50 5.61 -22.37
N ASN A 47 1.80 4.78 -23.16
CA ASN A 47 0.92 5.24 -24.23
C ASN A 47 -0.51 5.54 -23.72
N THR A 48 -1.02 4.73 -22.80
CA THR A 48 -2.39 4.84 -22.29
C THR A 48 -2.51 5.73 -21.07
N LEU A 49 -1.41 5.95 -20.35
CA LEU A 49 -1.41 6.51 -18.99
C LEU A 49 -2.32 5.74 -18.04
N THR A 50 -2.44 4.43 -18.28
CA THR A 50 -3.22 3.51 -17.45
C THR A 50 -2.31 2.39 -16.96
N ASN A 51 -2.30 2.16 -15.65
CA ASN A 51 -1.58 1.06 -15.02
C ASN A 51 -2.58 0.15 -14.29
N THR A 52 -2.62 -1.12 -14.68
CA THR A 52 -3.53 -2.12 -14.09
C THR A 52 -2.78 -2.98 -13.08
N MET A 53 -3.37 -3.19 -11.90
CA MET A 53 -2.83 -4.07 -10.86
C MET A 53 -3.92 -5.01 -10.34
N GLU A 54 -3.95 -6.22 -10.90
CA GLU A 54 -5.02 -7.21 -10.63
C GLU A 54 -4.88 -7.86 -9.26
N ASP A 55 -3.65 -8.10 -8.81
CA ASP A 55 -3.34 -8.72 -7.51
C ASP A 55 -3.39 -7.75 -6.31
N VAL A 56 -3.77 -6.49 -6.55
CA VAL A 56 -3.81 -5.46 -5.52
C VAL A 56 -5.25 -5.23 -5.07
N GLU A 57 -5.47 -5.33 -3.76
CA GLU A 57 -6.76 -4.98 -3.17
C GLU A 57 -7.01 -3.47 -3.29
N PRO A 58 -8.19 -3.00 -3.78
CA PRO A 58 -8.50 -1.57 -3.87
C PRO A 58 -8.32 -0.81 -2.56
N LYS A 59 -8.62 -1.44 -1.42
CA LYS A 59 -8.46 -0.85 -0.09
C LYS A 59 -6.99 -0.63 0.29
N VAL A 60 -6.08 -1.44 -0.24
CA VAL A 60 -4.62 -1.27 -0.06
C VAL A 60 -4.14 -0.12 -0.94
N PHE A 61 -4.57 -0.08 -2.20
CA PHE A 61 -4.21 1.02 -3.10
C PHE A 61 -4.79 2.37 -2.64
N ARG A 62 -5.98 2.39 -2.04
CA ARG A 62 -6.55 3.61 -1.46
C ARG A 62 -5.65 4.21 -0.39
N LEU A 63 -5.01 3.40 0.46
CA LEU A 63 -4.04 3.89 1.45
C LEU A 63 -2.80 4.50 0.78
N LEU A 64 -2.32 3.88 -0.30
CA LEU A 64 -1.22 4.41 -1.10
C LEU A 64 -1.60 5.77 -1.72
N ALA A 65 -2.75 5.86 -2.38
CA ALA A 65 -3.24 7.09 -2.98
C ALA A 65 -3.44 8.21 -1.93
N GLN A 66 -4.05 7.90 -0.78
CA GLN A 66 -4.18 8.84 0.33
C GLN A 66 -2.82 9.37 0.79
N TRP A 67 -1.81 8.50 0.90
CA TRP A 67 -0.48 8.92 1.29
C TRP A 67 0.18 9.80 0.24
N LEU A 68 0.04 9.48 -1.06
CA LEU A 68 0.59 10.31 -2.14
C LEU A 68 0.09 11.76 -2.09
N TYR A 69 -1.15 11.96 -1.65
CA TYR A 69 -1.74 13.31 -1.53
C TYR A 69 -1.51 13.98 -0.17
N SER A 70 -1.52 13.23 0.93
CA SER A 70 -1.53 13.80 2.28
C SER A 70 -0.21 13.63 3.05
N GLY A 71 0.68 12.75 2.58
CA GLY A 71 1.87 12.32 3.30
C GLY A 71 1.58 11.49 4.57
N THR A 72 0.32 11.15 4.84
CA THR A 72 -0.12 10.41 6.03
C THR A 72 -1.18 9.36 5.71
N PHE A 73 -1.53 8.49 6.66
CA PHE A 73 -2.59 7.50 6.51
C PHE A 73 -3.83 7.91 7.31
N GLU A 74 -4.89 8.35 6.64
CA GLU A 74 -6.13 8.81 7.31
C GLU A 74 -6.84 7.68 8.07
N ASP A 75 -6.79 6.45 7.57
CA ASP A 75 -7.36 5.27 8.24
C ASP A 75 -6.78 5.08 9.66
N LEU A 76 -5.51 5.44 9.87
CA LEU A 76 -4.89 5.39 11.21
C LEU A 76 -5.41 6.50 12.13
N GLN A 77 -5.82 7.64 11.58
CA GLN A 77 -6.40 8.75 12.36
C GLN A 77 -7.84 8.44 12.77
N GLN A 78 -8.64 7.85 11.89
CA GLN A 78 -10.02 7.44 12.22
C GLN A 78 -10.05 6.32 13.26
N ALA A 79 -9.09 5.40 13.19
CA ALA A 79 -9.01 4.32 14.17
C ALA A 79 -8.45 4.77 15.54
N ARG A 80 -7.82 5.96 15.62
CA ARG A 80 -7.45 6.61 16.88
C ARG A 80 -8.65 7.24 17.61
N SER A 81 -9.66 7.70 16.87
CA SER A 81 -10.81 8.43 17.44
C SER A 81 -11.92 7.51 17.96
N LYS A 82 -12.01 6.25 17.51
CA LYS A 82 -13.02 5.28 17.97
C LYS A 82 -12.41 4.30 18.98
N ARG A 83 -12.67 4.54 20.28
CA ARG A 83 -12.14 3.78 21.43
C ARG A 83 -12.68 2.35 21.58
N VAL A 84 -13.65 1.93 20.77
CA VAL A 84 -14.25 0.59 20.88
C VAL A 84 -14.25 -0.06 19.50
N ILE A 85 -13.14 -0.70 19.13
CA ILE A 85 -13.17 -1.63 18.01
C ILE A 85 -12.44 -2.93 18.40
N LEU A 86 -13.07 -4.05 18.06
CA LEU A 86 -12.66 -5.41 18.42
C LEU A 86 -11.27 -5.74 17.87
N LYS A 87 -10.57 -6.71 18.48
CA LYS A 87 -9.27 -7.25 18.00
C LYS A 87 -9.28 -7.55 16.49
N ALA A 88 -10.40 -8.03 15.96
CA ALA A 88 -10.59 -8.30 14.53
C ALA A 88 -10.33 -7.05 13.65
N PHE A 89 -10.81 -5.87 14.06
CA PHE A 89 -10.58 -4.64 13.31
C PHE A 89 -9.11 -4.21 13.34
N HIS A 90 -8.47 -4.29 14.50
CA HIS A 90 -7.04 -3.99 14.61
C HIS A 90 -6.21 -4.89 13.71
N GLY A 91 -6.59 -6.16 13.63
CA GLY A 91 -6.01 -7.12 12.71
C GLY A 91 -6.23 -6.77 11.23
N VAL A 92 -7.42 -6.28 10.85
CA VAL A 92 -7.69 -5.80 9.47
C VAL A 92 -6.79 -4.61 9.11
N VAL A 93 -6.63 -3.64 10.01
CA VAL A 93 -5.74 -2.49 9.79
C VAL A 93 -4.28 -2.94 9.66
N TYR A 94 -3.82 -3.82 10.55
CA TYR A 94 -2.48 -4.38 10.49
C TYR A 94 -2.23 -5.10 9.16
N ARG A 95 -3.19 -5.93 8.71
CA ARG A 95 -3.10 -6.62 7.43
C ARG A 95 -2.95 -5.64 6.26
N ARG A 96 -3.80 -4.61 6.19
CA ARG A 96 -3.72 -3.62 5.12
C ARG A 96 -2.39 -2.88 5.08
N LEU A 97 -1.85 -2.51 6.25
CA LEU A 97 -0.52 -1.90 6.34
C LEU A 97 0.60 -2.83 5.88
N ALA A 98 0.52 -4.13 6.18
CA ALA A 98 1.50 -5.11 5.74
C ALA A 98 1.44 -5.37 4.23
N LEU A 99 0.23 -5.48 3.66
CA LEU A 99 0.04 -5.56 2.20
C LEU A 99 0.53 -4.31 1.49
N LEU A 100 0.20 -3.13 2.04
CA LEU A 100 0.71 -1.86 1.54
C LEU A 100 2.24 -1.87 1.53
N TRP A 101 2.87 -2.34 2.61
CA TRP A 101 4.32 -2.41 2.72
C TRP A 101 4.95 -3.28 1.62
N GLY A 102 4.34 -4.43 1.29
CA GLY A 102 4.77 -5.27 0.16
C GLY A 102 4.61 -4.57 -1.20
N LEU A 103 3.46 -3.94 -1.44
CA LEU A 103 3.21 -3.18 -2.68
C LEU A 103 4.25 -2.08 -2.90
N ILE A 104 4.53 -1.28 -1.88
CA ILE A 104 5.47 -0.15 -1.99
C ILE A 104 6.94 -0.59 -2.02
N GLU A 105 7.23 -1.84 -1.61
CA GLU A 105 8.51 -2.50 -1.90
C GLU A 105 8.65 -2.78 -3.38
N MET A 106 7.63 -3.37 -4.01
CA MET A 106 7.61 -3.59 -5.46
C MET A 106 7.71 -2.29 -6.25
N LEU A 107 7.09 -1.22 -5.76
CA LEU A 107 7.11 0.10 -6.40
C LEU A 107 8.36 0.91 -6.09
N LEU A 108 9.27 0.39 -5.25
CA LEU A 108 10.50 1.06 -4.83
C LEU A 108 10.24 2.48 -4.26
N MET A 109 9.41 2.57 -3.22
CA MET A 109 9.06 3.84 -2.56
C MET A 109 9.59 3.90 -1.10
N PRO A 110 10.90 4.12 -0.86
CA PRO A 110 11.50 4.03 0.48
C PRO A 110 10.89 4.94 1.56
N PRO A 111 10.56 6.23 1.28
CA PRO A 111 9.93 7.08 2.29
C PRO A 111 8.59 6.52 2.79
N LEU A 112 7.82 5.94 1.88
CA LEU A 112 6.55 5.31 2.20
C LEU A 112 6.74 3.97 2.93
N GLN A 113 7.76 3.19 2.57
CA GLN A 113 8.12 1.96 3.29
C GLN A 113 8.40 2.25 4.77
N ASN A 114 9.16 3.31 5.05
CA ASN A 114 9.47 3.74 6.40
C ASN A 114 8.22 4.19 7.16
N ALA A 115 7.33 4.96 6.50
CA ALA A 115 6.07 5.39 7.09
C ALA A 115 5.15 4.21 7.43
N ALA A 116 5.00 3.24 6.51
CA ALA A 116 4.20 2.04 6.72
C ALA A 116 4.79 1.15 7.83
N MET A 117 6.12 0.99 7.87
CA MET A 117 6.81 0.24 8.93
C MET A 117 6.61 0.90 10.31
N LEU A 118 6.73 2.23 10.39
CA LEU A 118 6.46 2.97 11.62
C LEU A 118 5.01 2.78 12.07
N ALA A 119 4.06 2.85 11.13
CA ALA A 119 2.65 2.60 11.40
C ALA A 119 2.41 1.19 11.95
N LEU A 120 2.98 0.15 11.33
CA LEU A 120 2.89 -1.24 11.79
C LEU A 120 3.42 -1.41 13.22
N CYS A 121 4.61 -0.86 13.50
CA CYS A 121 5.23 -0.91 14.82
C CYS A 121 4.36 -0.22 15.89
N LEU A 122 3.85 0.97 15.61
CA LEU A 122 2.98 1.71 16.52
C LEU A 122 1.65 0.99 16.75
N TRP A 123 1.10 0.38 15.69
CA TRP A 123 -0.16 -0.35 15.75
C TRP A 123 -0.04 -1.62 16.59
N SER A 124 1.00 -2.42 16.35
CA SER A 124 1.29 -3.64 17.09
C SER A 124 1.47 -3.36 18.58
N LYS A 125 2.30 -2.37 18.94
CA LYS A 125 2.51 -1.96 20.34
C LYS A 125 1.25 -1.50 21.04
N LYS A 126 0.33 -0.82 20.34
CA LYS A 126 -0.85 -0.22 20.95
C LYS A 126 -1.99 -1.22 21.18
N TYR A 127 -2.15 -2.19 20.27
CA TYR A 127 -3.35 -3.02 20.21
C TYR A 127 -3.10 -4.52 20.35
N ASP A 128 -1.85 -4.94 20.61
CA ASP A 128 -1.48 -6.36 20.66
C ASP A 128 -1.91 -7.09 19.38
N ALA A 129 -1.86 -6.36 18.26
CA ALA A 129 -2.19 -6.87 16.94
C ALA A 129 -0.96 -7.64 16.43
N THR A 130 -1.14 -8.93 16.16
CA THR A 130 -0.06 -9.82 15.75
C THR A 130 0.02 -9.98 14.24
N GLY A 131 1.22 -10.24 13.75
CA GLY A 131 1.50 -10.59 12.36
C GLY A 131 0.93 -11.94 11.93
N ILE A 132 0.28 -12.71 12.82
CA ILE A 132 -0.23 -14.06 12.53
C ILE A 132 -1.12 -14.07 11.28
N MET A 133 -2.02 -13.09 11.15
CA MET A 133 -2.97 -13.06 10.02
C MET A 133 -2.32 -12.75 8.66
N VAL A 134 -1.11 -12.19 8.67
CA VAL A 134 -0.36 -11.90 7.44
C VAL A 134 0.90 -12.74 7.33
N PHE A 135 1.13 -13.68 8.26
CA PHE A 135 2.38 -14.41 8.36
C PHE A 135 2.69 -15.13 7.05
N ASN A 136 1.78 -16.00 6.59
CA ASN A 136 1.97 -16.73 5.33
C ASN A 136 2.16 -15.76 4.16
N HIS A 137 1.26 -14.79 4.00
CA HIS A 137 1.35 -13.83 2.90
C HIS A 137 2.70 -13.07 2.89
N VAL A 138 3.16 -12.57 4.03
CA VAL A 138 4.45 -11.86 4.14
C VAL A 138 5.61 -12.78 3.79
N PHE A 139 5.60 -14.03 4.26
CA PHE A 139 6.65 -15.00 3.98
C PHE A 139 6.62 -15.57 2.56
N ASP A 140 5.47 -15.51 1.88
CA ASP A 140 5.34 -15.94 0.49
C ASP A 140 5.70 -14.82 -0.49
N ASN A 141 5.49 -13.53 -0.13
CA ASN A 141 5.55 -12.41 -1.06
C ASN A 141 6.69 -11.39 -0.82
N THR A 142 7.57 -11.61 0.15
CA THR A 142 8.72 -10.71 0.41
C THR A 142 10.05 -11.46 0.31
N ALA A 143 11.19 -10.77 0.21
CA ALA A 143 12.50 -11.43 0.27
C ALA A 143 12.83 -11.96 1.69
N SER A 144 13.68 -12.99 1.81
CA SER A 144 14.08 -13.58 3.11
C SER A 144 14.69 -12.57 4.08
N GLY A 145 15.38 -11.54 3.58
CA GLY A 145 15.94 -10.44 4.36
C GLY A 145 14.96 -9.31 4.72
N SER A 146 13.68 -9.42 4.32
CA SER A 146 12.69 -8.34 4.46
C SER A 146 12.53 -7.88 5.93
N PRO A 147 12.59 -6.57 6.20
CA PRO A 147 12.26 -6.01 7.52
C PRO A 147 10.86 -6.39 8.01
N LEU A 148 9.90 -6.60 7.09
CA LEU A 148 8.54 -6.99 7.45
C LEU A 148 8.48 -8.40 8.04
N ARG A 149 9.26 -9.35 7.51
CA ARG A 149 9.40 -10.70 8.09
C ARG A 149 9.97 -10.65 9.51
N LYS A 150 11.00 -9.81 9.73
CA LYS A 150 11.59 -9.61 11.07
C LYS A 150 10.57 -9.04 12.04
N LEU A 151 9.74 -8.10 11.60
CA LEU A 151 8.68 -7.54 12.43
C LEU A 151 7.63 -8.61 12.80
N CYS A 152 7.23 -9.47 11.86
CA CYS A 152 6.24 -10.53 12.11
C CYS A 152 6.67 -11.55 13.18
N VAL A 153 7.96 -11.81 13.34
CA VAL A 153 8.49 -12.78 14.33
C VAL A 153 8.92 -12.15 15.66
N ALA A 154 9.07 -10.83 15.71
CA ALA A 154 9.55 -10.11 16.89
C ALA A 154 8.41 -9.62 17.83
N GLN A 155 7.17 -10.00 17.54
CA GLN A 155 5.96 -9.60 18.26
C GLN A 155 5.61 -10.55 19.39
#